data_AF-A0A7U6QQ35-F1
#
_entry.id   AF-A0A7U6QQ35-F1
#
_cell.length_a   1.000
_cell.length_b   1.000
_cell.length_c   1.000
_cell.angle_alpha   90.00
_cell.angle_beta   90.00
_cell.angle_gamma   90.00
#
_symmetry.space_group_name_H-M   'P 1'
#
loop_
_entity.id
_entity.type
_entity.pdbx_description
1 polymer ?
#
loop_
_entity_poly.entity_id
_entity_poly.type
_entity_poly.pdbx_seq_one_letter_code
_entity_poly.pdbx_strand_id
1 'polypeptide(L)'
;MGGTWDLFTYPGIRSDSDALTFGYNFRPWLDYRMLAAGGDIKRYIADTAREFGITEHIRYEHEVQQISWSSMDQLWTATIKNHTSGEVFVKTAKFIVGATGYYDYEQGYRPHFAGEEDFRGRIVHPQHWDDLDYNDKKWSLLAAVPLQ
;
A
#
# COMPACT_ATOMS: atom_id res chain seq x y z
N MET A 1 5.60 -3.78 -4.17
CA MET A 1 4.44 -4.40 -4.87
C MET A 1 3.53 -5.00 -3.84
N GLY A 2 2.21 -4.82 -4.00
CA GLY A 2 1.20 -5.36 -3.07
C GLY A 2 0.21 -4.32 -2.56
N GLY A 3 0.46 -3.03 -2.80
CA GLY A 3 -0.40 -1.93 -2.35
C GLY A 3 -0.50 -1.92 -0.82
N THR A 4 -1.71 -2.01 -0.29
CA THR A 4 -1.99 -2.11 1.15
C THR A 4 -1.15 -3.18 1.86
N TRP A 5 -0.92 -4.34 1.22
CA TRP A 5 -0.16 -5.44 1.81
C TRP A 5 1.36 -5.25 1.78
N ASP A 6 1.83 -4.24 1.04
CA ASP A 6 3.21 -3.75 1.06
C ASP A 6 3.37 -2.63 2.10
N LEU A 7 2.34 -1.80 2.25
CA LEU A 7 2.31 -0.64 3.16
C LEU A 7 2.19 -1.03 4.64
N PHE A 8 1.33 -1.99 4.98
CA PHE A 8 1.12 -2.38 6.37
C PHE A 8 1.80 -3.71 6.70
N THR A 9 2.69 -3.69 7.68
CA THR A 9 3.56 -4.82 8.05
C THR A 9 3.42 -5.27 9.50
N TYR A 10 2.46 -4.71 10.26
CA TYR A 10 2.27 -5.05 11.67
C TYR A 10 1.86 -6.53 11.87
N PRO A 11 2.28 -7.19 12.96
CA PRO A 11 1.95 -8.59 13.23
C PRO A 11 0.43 -8.85 13.27
N GLY A 12 0.01 -9.92 12.59
CA GLY A 12 -1.39 -10.36 12.58
C GLY A 12 -2.30 -9.67 11.56
N ILE A 13 -1.76 -8.77 10.73
CA ILE A 13 -2.50 -8.22 9.58
C ILE A 13 -3.00 -9.35 8.66
N ARG A 14 -4.27 -9.29 8.31
CA ARG A 14 -4.97 -10.29 7.50
C ARG A 14 -6.15 -9.66 6.76
N SER A 15 -6.66 -10.36 5.76
CA SER A 15 -7.94 -10.01 5.15
C SER A 15 -9.08 -10.21 6.16
N ASP A 16 -10.11 -9.37 6.02
CA ASP A 16 -11.42 -9.53 6.66
C ASP A 16 -12.36 -10.44 5.84
N SER A 17 -11.96 -10.80 4.63
CA SER A 17 -12.70 -11.64 3.69
C SER A 17 -12.10 -13.04 3.63
N ASP A 18 -12.93 -14.01 3.26
CA ASP A 18 -12.47 -15.38 3.03
C ASP A 18 -11.46 -15.42 1.88
N ALA A 19 -10.36 -16.16 2.05
CA ALA A 19 -9.28 -16.21 1.08
C ALA A 19 -9.74 -16.67 -0.32
N LEU A 20 -10.77 -17.53 -0.38
CA LEU A 20 -11.38 -18.02 -1.62
C LEU A 20 -12.03 -16.90 -2.46
N THR A 21 -12.58 -15.86 -1.84
CA THR A 21 -13.17 -14.71 -2.56
C THR A 21 -12.15 -13.61 -2.83
N PHE A 22 -10.97 -13.69 -2.20
CA PHE A 22 -9.88 -12.73 -2.37
C PHE A 22 -9.02 -13.00 -3.62
N GLY A 23 -9.04 -14.23 -4.13
CA GLY A 23 -8.34 -14.60 -5.36
C GLY A 23 -8.87 -13.87 -6.60
N TYR A 24 -8.03 -13.78 -7.64
CA TYR A 24 -8.49 -13.27 -8.94
C TYR A 24 -9.33 -14.35 -9.62
N ASN A 25 -10.40 -13.97 -10.31
CA ASN A 25 -11.24 -14.94 -11.04
C ASN A 25 -10.45 -15.82 -12.02
N PHE A 26 -9.37 -15.29 -12.60
CA PHE A 26 -8.50 -16.02 -13.54
C PHE A 26 -7.34 -16.76 -12.86
N ARG A 27 -7.13 -16.56 -11.56
CA ARG A 27 -6.08 -17.22 -10.77
C ARG A 27 -6.61 -17.48 -9.36
N PRO A 28 -7.33 -18.60 -9.14
CA PRO A 28 -7.97 -18.85 -7.86
C PRO A 28 -6.94 -18.97 -6.73
N TRP A 29 -7.37 -18.59 -5.52
CA TRP A 29 -6.60 -18.81 -4.31
C TRP A 29 -6.74 -20.27 -3.86
N LEU A 30 -5.63 -20.97 -3.69
CA LEU A 30 -5.63 -22.43 -3.43
C LEU A 30 -5.35 -22.82 -1.97
N ASP A 31 -5.02 -21.86 -1.10
CA ASP A 31 -4.84 -22.14 0.33
C ASP A 31 -6.20 -22.33 1.01
N TYR A 32 -6.28 -23.30 1.92
CA TYR A 32 -7.50 -23.65 2.65
C TYR A 32 -7.70 -22.81 3.93
N ARG A 33 -6.73 -21.97 4.30
CA ARG A 33 -6.89 -21.03 5.42
C ARG A 33 -7.99 -20.03 5.10
N MET A 34 -8.98 -19.93 6.00
CA MET A 34 -10.12 -19.01 5.84
C MET A 34 -9.67 -17.56 5.69
N LEU A 35 -8.77 -17.09 6.57
CA LEU A 35 -8.27 -15.72 6.52
C LEU A 35 -6.80 -15.71 6.06
N ALA A 36 -6.56 -15.09 4.91
CA ALA A 36 -5.21 -14.94 4.37
C ALA A 36 -4.44 -13.85 5.15
N ALA A 37 -3.24 -14.18 5.61
CA ALA A 37 -2.35 -13.22 6.25
C ALA A 37 -1.77 -12.26 5.20
N GLY A 38 -1.41 -11.04 5.61
CA GLY A 38 -0.95 -10.02 4.65
C GLY A 38 0.27 -10.43 3.84
N GLY A 39 1.21 -11.16 4.47
CA GLY A 39 2.38 -11.71 3.77
C GLY A 39 2.00 -12.74 2.69
N ASP A 40 0.97 -13.55 2.92
CA ASP A 40 0.48 -14.50 1.91
C ASP A 40 -0.16 -13.77 0.73
N ILE A 41 -0.95 -12.73 1.02
CA ILE A 41 -1.63 -11.94 -0.01
C ILE A 41 -0.62 -11.21 -0.89
N LYS A 42 0.38 -10.57 -0.26
CA LYS A 42 1.49 -9.93 -0.97
C LYS A 42 2.23 -10.90 -1.89
N ARG A 43 2.51 -12.12 -1.39
CA ARG A 43 3.16 -13.18 -2.19
C ARG A 43 2.28 -13.62 -3.35
N TYR A 44 1.00 -13.86 -3.11
CA TYR A 44 0.04 -14.22 -4.16
C TYR A 44 -0.03 -13.16 -5.27
N ILE A 45 -0.08 -11.87 -4.95
CA ILE A 45 -0.05 -10.78 -5.93
C ILE A 45 1.25 -10.81 -6.73
N ALA A 46 2.40 -10.96 -6.07
CA ALA A 46 3.70 -11.00 -6.72
C ALA A 46 3.84 -12.22 -7.65
N ASP A 47 3.38 -13.38 -7.22
CA ASP A 47 3.42 -14.60 -8.02
C ASP A 47 2.47 -14.49 -9.22
N THR A 48 1.32 -13.85 -9.05
CA THR A 48 0.38 -13.57 -10.17
C THR A 48 1.06 -12.68 -11.20
N ALA A 49 1.66 -11.57 -10.76
CA ALA A 49 2.33 -10.65 -11.68
C ALA A 49 3.47 -11.33 -12.44
N ARG A 50 4.22 -12.22 -11.79
CA ARG A 50 5.30 -12.98 -12.42
C ARG A 50 4.78 -14.00 -13.43
N GLU A 51 3.74 -14.75 -13.07
CA GLU A 51 3.16 -15.80 -13.91
C GLU A 51 2.61 -15.25 -15.24
N PHE A 52 2.07 -14.03 -15.20
CA PHE A 52 1.50 -13.36 -16.38
C PHE A 52 2.44 -12.37 -17.07
N GLY A 53 3.74 -12.34 -16.71
CA GLY A 53 4.72 -11.45 -17.36
C GLY A 53 4.44 -9.95 -17.16
N ILE A 54 3.87 -9.58 -16.01
CA ILE A 54 3.56 -8.18 -15.69
C ILE A 54 4.74 -7.51 -14.98
N THR A 55 5.56 -8.28 -14.25
CA THR A 55 6.64 -7.74 -13.41
C THR A 55 7.65 -6.91 -14.22
N GLU A 56 7.99 -7.32 -15.43
CA GLU A 56 8.90 -6.61 -16.34
C GLU A 56 8.38 -5.25 -16.82
N HIS A 57 7.07 -5.00 -16.70
CA HIS A 57 6.44 -3.76 -17.11
C HIS A 57 6.26 -2.76 -15.97
N ILE A 58 6.59 -3.16 -14.73
CA ILE A 58 6.44 -2.32 -13.54
C ILE A 58 7.72 -1.55 -13.28
N ARG A 59 7.58 -0.24 -13.02
CA ARG A 59 8.67 0.64 -12.59
C ARG A 59 8.43 1.01 -11.12
N TYR A 60 9.21 0.41 -10.23
CA TYR A 60 9.24 0.77 -8.81
C TYR A 60 10.03 2.06 -8.58
N GLU A 61 9.88 2.71 -7.43
CA GLU A 61 10.56 3.97 -7.11
C GLU A 61 10.22 5.12 -8.08
N HIS A 62 9.04 5.06 -8.72
CA HIS A 62 8.55 6.09 -9.64
C HIS A 62 7.23 6.65 -9.14
N GLU A 63 7.23 7.91 -8.74
CA GLU A 63 6.05 8.64 -8.28
C GLU A 63 5.49 9.50 -9.41
N VAL A 64 4.20 9.34 -9.71
CA VAL A 64 3.49 10.21 -10.65
C VAL A 64 3.01 11.45 -9.90
N GLN A 65 3.64 12.60 -10.15
CA GLN A 65 3.37 13.85 -9.44
C GLN A 65 2.23 14.66 -10.06
N GLN A 66 2.07 14.55 -11.39
CA GLN A 66 1.05 15.29 -12.12
C GLN A 66 0.61 14.50 -13.35
N ILE A 67 -0.68 14.58 -13.66
CA ILE A 67 -1.26 14.09 -14.90
C ILE A 67 -2.05 15.24 -15.54
N SER A 68 -1.87 15.44 -16.85
CA SER A 68 -2.62 16.43 -17.62
C SER A 68 -3.04 15.88 -18.98
N TRP A 69 -4.19 16.34 -19.47
CA TRP A 69 -4.69 15.99 -20.80
C TRP A 69 -4.38 17.10 -21.81
N SER A 70 -3.86 16.74 -22.98
CA SER A 70 -3.75 17.64 -24.13
C SER A 70 -4.86 17.34 -25.14
N SER A 71 -5.80 18.26 -25.32
CA SER A 71 -6.83 18.14 -26.37
C SER A 71 -6.26 18.28 -27.77
N MET A 72 -5.13 18.98 -27.92
CA MET A 72 -4.43 19.15 -29.20
C MET A 72 -3.79 17.84 -29.65
N ASP A 73 -3.06 17.18 -28.75
CA ASP A 73 -2.31 15.96 -29.06
C ASP A 73 -3.14 14.68 -28.85
N GLN A 74 -4.30 14.81 -28.19
CA GLN A 74 -5.15 13.70 -27.75
C GLN A 74 -4.38 12.67 -26.90
N LEU A 75 -3.53 13.16 -26.02
CA LEU A 75 -2.70 12.34 -25.15
C LEU A 75 -2.75 12.85 -23.71
N TRP A 76 -2.63 11.90 -22.80
CA TRP A 76 -2.26 12.17 -21.42
C TRP A 76 -0.76 12.34 -21.30
N THR A 77 -0.36 13.25 -20.43
CA THR A 77 1.02 13.54 -20.06
C THR A 77 1.15 13.35 -18.55
N ALA A 78 2.09 12.51 -18.13
CA ALA A 78 2.42 12.26 -16.72
C ALA A 78 3.83 12.77 -16.41
N THR A 79 3.95 13.61 -15.39
CA THR A 79 5.23 14.01 -14.80
C THR A 79 5.59 12.99 -13.71
N ILE A 80 6.77 12.40 -13.81
CA ILE A 80 7.19 11.26 -13.00
C ILE A 80 8.53 11.60 -12.34
N LYS A 81 8.62 11.39 -11.03
CA LYS A 81 9.85 11.47 -10.24
C LYS A 81 10.40 10.08 -9.98
N ASN A 82 11.65 9.83 -10.34
CA ASN A 82 12.39 8.63 -9.95
C ASN A 82 13.12 8.89 -8.63
N HIS A 83 12.77 8.16 -7.57
CA HIS A 83 13.35 8.37 -6.23
C HIS A 83 14.78 7.80 -6.10
N THR A 84 15.17 6.86 -6.96
CA THR A 84 16.53 6.32 -6.97
C THR A 84 17.52 7.29 -7.62
N SER A 85 17.18 7.89 -8.75
CA SER A 85 18.06 8.83 -9.47
C SER A 85 17.85 10.29 -9.11
N GLY A 86 16.67 10.64 -8.56
CA GLY A 86 16.23 12.02 -8.35
C GLY A 86 15.73 12.71 -9.62
N GLU A 87 15.74 12.04 -10.77
CA GLU A 87 15.31 12.60 -12.05
C GLU A 87 13.80 12.81 -12.10
N VAL A 88 13.39 13.93 -12.70
CA VAL A 88 11.99 14.18 -13.07
C VAL A 88 11.88 14.18 -14.59
N PHE A 89 11.01 13.34 -15.12
CA PHE A 89 10.79 13.19 -16.56
C PHE A 89 9.30 13.04 -16.90
N VAL A 90 9.00 13.13 -18.19
CA VAL A 90 7.63 13.07 -18.71
C VAL A 90 7.40 11.79 -19.52
N LYS A 91 6.21 11.20 -19.37
CA LYS A 91 5.70 10.13 -20.24
C LYS A 91 4.32 10.47 -20.77
N THR A 92 4.06 10.08 -22.01
CA THR A 92 2.74 10.25 -22.63
C THR A 92 2.05 8.91 -22.83
N ALA A 93 0.72 8.92 -22.77
CA ALA A 93 -0.10 7.74 -22.98
C ALA A 93 -1.46 8.11 -23.58
N LYS A 94 -2.08 7.18 -24.30
CA LYS A 94 -3.46 7.34 -24.79
C LYS A 94 -4.49 7.11 -23.69
N PHE A 95 -4.16 6.25 -22.73
CA PHE A 95 -5.04 5.86 -21.64
C PHE A 95 -4.28 5.87 -20.31
N ILE A 96 -4.98 6.20 -19.24
CA ILE A 96 -4.52 6.09 -17.87
C ILE A 96 -5.56 5.31 -17.08
N VAL A 97 -5.11 4.30 -16.32
CA VAL A 97 -5.94 3.56 -15.38
C VAL A 97 -5.40 3.83 -13.99
N GLY A 98 -6.19 4.52 -13.17
CA GLY A 98 -5.84 4.82 -11.78
C GLY A 98 -6.07 3.61 -10.87
N ALA A 99 -4.99 2.94 -10.47
CA ALA A 99 -5.00 1.87 -9.48
C ALA A 99 -4.21 2.28 -8.21
N THR A 100 -4.43 3.51 -7.74
CA THR A 100 -3.63 4.15 -6.69
C THR A 100 -4.00 3.70 -5.27
N GLY A 101 -5.17 3.08 -5.09
CA GLY A 101 -5.73 2.84 -3.76
C GLY A 101 -6.23 4.14 -3.12
N TYR A 102 -6.59 4.06 -1.84
CA TYR A 102 -7.21 5.16 -1.09
C TYR A 102 -6.39 5.64 0.12
N TYR A 103 -5.29 4.97 0.45
CA TYR A 103 -4.40 5.39 1.52
C TYR A 103 -3.45 6.47 1.01
N ASP A 104 -3.24 7.50 1.83
CA ASP A 104 -2.04 8.33 1.73
C ASP A 104 -0.85 7.44 2.14
N TYR A 105 0.10 7.22 1.23
CA TYR A 105 1.25 6.36 1.49
C TYR A 105 2.31 7.06 2.35
N GLU A 106 2.37 8.39 2.33
CA GLU A 106 3.35 9.18 3.08
C GLU A 106 2.91 9.34 4.53
N GLN A 107 1.63 9.69 4.76
CA GLN A 107 1.15 9.99 6.10
C GLN A 107 -0.26 9.45 6.37
N GLY A 108 -0.33 8.42 7.21
CA GLY A 108 -1.60 7.97 7.77
C GLY A 108 -2.18 8.99 8.76
N TYR A 109 -3.51 9.00 8.86
CA TYR A 109 -4.19 9.87 9.83
C TYR A 109 -3.80 9.51 11.26
N ARG A 110 -3.16 10.46 11.95
CA ARG A 110 -2.83 10.37 13.37
C ARG A 110 -3.57 11.46 14.13
N PRO A 111 -4.59 11.13 14.95
CA PRO A 111 -5.20 12.11 15.82
C PRO A 111 -4.17 12.61 16.84
N HIS A 112 -4.23 13.90 17.16
CA HIS A 112 -3.50 14.45 18.29
C HIS A 112 -4.33 14.24 19.56
N PHE A 113 -3.72 13.66 20.59
CA PHE A 113 -4.32 13.54 21.91
C PHE A 113 -3.71 14.58 22.85
N ALA A 114 -4.54 15.29 23.61
CA ALA A 114 -4.04 16.23 24.60
C ALA A 114 -3.17 15.51 25.66
N GLY A 115 -1.95 16.02 25.89
CA GLY A 115 -0.99 15.43 26.81
C GLY A 115 -0.23 14.22 26.25
N GLU A 116 -0.31 13.95 24.94
CA GLU A 116 0.47 12.86 24.33
C GLU A 116 1.98 13.08 24.42
N GLU A 117 2.41 14.33 24.51
CA GLU A 117 3.79 14.75 24.71
C GLU A 117 4.35 14.34 26.09
N ASP A 118 3.48 14.15 27.09
CA ASP A 118 3.87 13.70 28.43
C ASP A 118 3.98 12.16 28.49
N PHE A 119 3.49 11.45 27.46
CA PHE A 119 3.58 10.00 27.40
C PHE A 119 5.01 9.56 27.14
N ARG A 120 5.62 8.92 28.15
CA ARG A 120 7.01 8.45 28.09
C ARG A 120 7.20 7.14 27.33
N GLY A 121 6.11 6.52 26.87
CA GLY A 121 6.15 5.30 26.06
C GLY A 121 6.30 5.61 24.57
N ARG A 122 6.54 4.58 23.77
CA ARG A 122 6.57 4.71 22.30
C ARG A 122 5.14 4.71 21.75
N ILE A 123 4.80 5.74 20.98
CA ILE A 123 3.60 5.75 20.14
C ILE A 123 3.99 5.18 18.78
N VAL A 124 3.22 4.20 18.29
CA VAL A 124 3.49 3.52 17.02
C VAL A 124 2.26 3.66 16.14
N HIS A 125 2.47 4.19 14.94
CA HIS A 125 1.41 4.26 13.93
C HIS A 125 1.44 2.99 13.07
N PRO A 126 0.30 2.29 12.84
CA PRO A 126 0.30 1.01 12.10
C PRO A 126 0.89 1.08 10.68
N GLN A 127 0.79 2.23 10.01
CA GLN A 127 1.38 2.46 8.67
C GLN A 127 2.90 2.60 8.68
N HIS A 128 3.49 2.93 9.83
CA HIS A 128 4.93 3.09 10.01
C HIS A 128 5.43 2.06 11.03
N TRP A 129 4.97 0.82 10.87
CA TRP A 129 5.31 -0.26 11.77
C TRP A 129 6.75 -0.71 11.54
N ASP A 130 7.59 -0.53 12.57
CA ASP A 130 8.96 -1.04 12.60
C ASP A 130 9.02 -2.39 13.33
N ASP A 131 10.11 -3.15 13.17
CA ASP A 131 10.38 -4.35 13.97
C ASP A 131 10.60 -3.97 15.44
N LEU A 132 9.51 -3.95 16.20
CA LEU A 132 9.46 -3.66 17.62
C LEU A 132 9.67 -4.95 18.41
N ASP A 133 10.59 -4.94 19.37
CA ASP A 133 10.57 -5.95 20.43
C ASP A 133 9.43 -5.62 21.40
N TYR A 134 8.41 -6.48 21.45
CA TYR A 134 7.21 -6.32 22.25
C TYR A 134 7.16 -7.24 23.48
N ASN A 135 8.20 -8.05 23.71
CA ASN A 135 8.24 -8.95 24.86
C ASN A 135 8.28 -8.17 26.19
N ASP A 136 7.55 -8.66 27.19
CA ASP A 136 7.47 -8.12 28.55
C ASP A 136 7.06 -6.63 28.67
N LYS A 137 6.48 -6.06 27.62
CA LYS A 137 5.99 -4.67 27.58
C LYS A 137 4.46 -4.61 27.73
N LYS A 138 3.96 -3.53 28.34
CA LYS A 138 2.53 -3.23 28.40
C LYS A 138 2.13 -2.39 27.19
N TRP A 139 1.08 -2.82 26.51
CA TRP A 139 0.57 -2.18 25.30
C TRP A 139 -0.90 -1.81 25.46
N SER A 140 -1.27 -0.68 24.86
CA SER A 140 -2.66 -0.24 24.73
C SER A 140 -2.92 0.07 23.26
N LEU A 141 -4.05 -0.41 22.74
CA LEU A 141 -4.50 -0.07 21.39
C LEU A 141 -5.43 1.13 21.47
N LEU A 142 -5.12 2.16 20.69
CA LEU A 142 -5.99 3.31 20.50
C LEU A 142 -6.59 3.22 19.10
N ALA A 143 -7.92 3.09 19.02
CA ALA A 143 -8.66 3.17 17.78
C ALA A 143 -9.49 4.45 17.80
N ALA A 144 -9.21 5.36 16.87
CA ALA A 144 -10.01 6.55 16.65
C ALA A 144 -10.72 6.38 15.30
N VAL A 145 -12.05 6.31 15.33
CA VAL A 145 -12.87 6.33 14.13
C VAL A 145 -13.38 7.76 13.97
N PRO A 146 -13.12 8.44 12.83
CA PRO A 146 -13.72 9.74 12.58
C PRO A 146 -15.24 9.60 12.64
N LEU A 147 -15.91 10.34 13.52
CA LEU A 147 -17.35 10.50 13.46
C LEU A 147 -17.65 11.33 12.21
N GLN A 148 -18.35 10.73 11.24
CA GLN A 148 -18.89 11.43 10.08
C GLN A 148 -20.06 12.34 10.49
#